data_AF-V9XPT8-F1
#
_entry.id   AF-V9XPT8-F1
#
_cell.length_a   1.000
_cell.length_b   1.000
_cell.length_c   1.000
_cell.angle_alpha   90.00
_cell.angle_beta   90.00
_cell.angle_gamma   90.00
#
_symmetry.space_group_name_H-M   'P 1'
#
loop_
_entity.id
_entity.type
_entity.pdbx_description
1 polymer ?
#
loop_
_entity_poly.entity_id
_entity_poly.type
_entity_poly.pdbx_seq_one_letter_code
_entity_poly.pdbx_strand_id
1 'polypeptide(L)' 'MLHIATARCRQHTGIGTAMIRWVQARYPGDPIEAQTDRDGVGFYRSVGFEIESLGELYPGVERFRVVLEPSTESDTART' A
#
# COMPACT_ATOMS: atom_id res chain seq x y z
N MET A 1 -3.36 -8.25 9.09
CA MET A 1 -4.23 -7.06 9.25
C MET A 1 -5.07 -6.98 7.99
N LEU A 2 -6.40 -7.16 8.08
CA LEU A 2 -7.21 -7.41 6.88
C LEU A 2 -7.67 -6.12 6.17
N HIS A 3 -7.83 -5.01 6.91
CA HIS A 3 -8.31 -3.74 6.37
C HIS A 3 -7.63 -2.55 7.05
N ILE A 4 -7.33 -1.50 6.27
CA ILE A 4 -6.96 -0.17 6.77
C ILE A 4 -7.96 0.86 6.23
N ALA A 5 -8.33 1.83 7.05
CA ALA A 5 -9.20 2.91 6.66
C ALA A 5 -8.87 4.17 7.47
N THR A 6 -9.12 5.33 6.89
CA THR A 6 -9.10 6.61 7.61
C THR A 6 -10.48 7.23 7.51
N ALA A 7 -10.90 7.95 8.57
CA ALA A 7 -12.11 8.75 8.49
C ALA A 7 -11.99 9.78 7.35
N ARG A 8 -13.06 10.05 6.61
CA ARG A 8 -13.04 10.98 5.46
C ARG A 8 -12.48 12.37 5.84
N CYS A 9 -12.83 12.89 7.01
CA CYS A 9 -12.32 14.17 7.53
C CYS A 9 -10.82 14.17 7.90
N ARG A 10 -10.16 13.01 7.83
CA ARG A 10 -8.74 12.79 8.13
C ARG A 10 -7.96 12.27 6.91
N GLN A 11 -8.58 12.21 5.74
CA GLN A 11 -7.86 11.89 4.51
C GLN A 11 -6.83 12.98 4.19
N HIS A 12 -5.77 12.61 3.50
CA HIS A 12 -4.66 13.50 3.14
C HIS A 12 -3.88 14.11 4.32
N THR A 13 -4.07 13.64 5.56
CA THR A 13 -3.29 14.09 6.74
C THR A 13 -2.12 13.16 7.08
N GLY A 14 -1.75 12.24 6.17
CA GLY A 14 -0.61 11.32 6.34
C GLY A 14 -0.86 10.09 7.23
N ILE A 15 -2.04 9.94 7.84
CA ILE A 15 -2.34 8.80 8.74
C ILE A 15 -2.24 7.46 8.00
N GLY A 16 -2.78 7.38 6.77
CA GLY A 16 -2.66 6.17 5.93
C GLY A 16 -1.21 5.76 5.70
N THR A 17 -0.36 6.71 5.31
CA THR A 17 1.07 6.48 5.09
C THR A 17 1.77 6.06 6.38
N ALA A 18 1.43 6.68 7.52
CA ALA A 18 1.97 6.30 8.82
C ALA A 18 1.60 4.86 9.20
N MET A 19 0.37 4.42 8.91
CA MET A 19 -0.04 3.02 9.13
C MET A 19 0.78 2.05 8.27
N ILE A 20 0.99 2.33 6.98
CA ILE A 20 1.83 1.48 6.11
C ILE A 20 3.26 1.40 6.64
N ARG A 21 3.88 2.54 6.97
CA ARG A 21 5.25 2.59 7.51
C ARG A 21 5.40 1.81 8.80
N TRP A 22 4.39 1.86 9.67
CA TRP A 22 4.37 1.08 10.90
C TRP A 22 4.36 -0.43 10.61
N VAL A 23 3.57 -0.88 9.63
CA VAL A 23 3.57 -2.29 9.19
C VAL A 23 4.93 -2.69 8.64
N GLN A 24 5.52 -1.89 7.74
CA GLN A 24 6.86 -2.17 7.20
C GLN A 24 7.92 -2.27 8.30
N ALA A 25 7.93 -1.32 9.25
CA ALA A 25 8.88 -1.35 10.37
C ALA A 25 8.70 -2.59 11.26
N ARG A 26 7.47 -3.10 11.38
CA ARG A 26 7.15 -4.28 12.18
C ARG A 26 7.48 -5.60 11.48
N TYR A 27 7.52 -5.60 10.14
CA TYR A 27 7.75 -6.76 9.26
C TYR A 27 8.67 -6.37 8.08
N PRO A 28 9.95 -6.02 8.34
CA PRO A 28 10.81 -5.38 7.34
C PRO A 28 11.21 -6.26 6.15
N GLY A 29 11.08 -7.58 6.26
CA GLY A 29 11.42 -8.53 5.19
C GLY A 29 10.21 -9.06 4.42
N ASP A 30 8.99 -8.68 4.81
CA ASP A 30 7.77 -9.20 4.20
C ASP A 30 7.18 -8.15 3.24
N PRO A 31 6.76 -8.54 2.03
CA PRO A 31 6.01 -7.65 1.15
C PRO A 31 4.64 -7.33 1.76
N ILE A 32 4.14 -6.13 1.48
CA ILE A 32 2.75 -5.76 1.80
C ILE A 32 1.91 -5.91 0.55
N GLU A 33 1.00 -6.87 0.55
CA GLU A 33 0.01 -7.06 -0.51
C GLU A 33 -1.39 -6.63 -0.04
N ALA A 34 -2.12 -5.94 -0.90
CA ALA A 34 -3.51 -5.58 -0.68
C ALA A 34 -4.33 -5.56 -1.98
N GLN A 35 -5.65 -5.49 -1.84
CA GLN A 35 -6.58 -5.21 -2.94
C GLN A 35 -7.33 -3.91 -2.67
N THR A 36 -7.51 -3.08 -3.70
CA THR A 36 -8.21 -1.79 -3.63
C THR A 36 -9.09 -1.57 -4.85
N ASP A 37 -9.93 -0.54 -4.83
CA ASP A 37 -10.63 0.01 -6.01
C ASP A 37 -9.96 1.30 -6.51
N ARG A 38 -10.61 1.91 -7.51
CA ARG A 38 -10.19 3.15 -8.17
C ARG A 38 -10.10 4.35 -7.23
N ASP A 39 -10.89 4.42 -6.17
CA ASP A 39 -10.85 5.53 -5.21
C ASP A 39 -9.61 5.42 -4.29
N GLY A 40 -9.21 4.19 -3.95
CA GLY A 40 -8.04 3.93 -3.10
C GLY A 40 -6.71 3.80 -3.84
N VAL A 41 -6.70 3.40 -5.12
CA VAL A 41 -5.46 3.04 -5.84
C VAL A 41 -4.44 4.19 -5.90
N GLY A 42 -4.91 5.45 -5.97
CA GLY A 42 -4.05 6.63 -5.96
C GLY A 42 -3.27 6.79 -4.65
N PHE A 43 -3.86 6.42 -3.51
CA PHE A 43 -3.17 6.42 -2.22
C PHE A 43 -2.01 5.41 -2.22
N TYR A 44 -2.26 4.16 -2.62
CA TYR A 44 -1.22 3.13 -2.67
C TYR A 44 -0.10 3.50 -3.65
N ARG A 45 -0.43 4.04 -4.83
CA ARG A 45 0.56 4.59 -5.78
C ARG A 45 1.46 5.62 -5.11
N SER A 46 0.87 6.56 -4.36
CA SER A 46 1.61 7.64 -3.70
C SER A 46 2.57 7.16 -2.60
N VAL A 47 2.34 5.96 -2.05
CA VAL A 47 3.20 5.34 -1.03
C VAL A 47 4.34 4.54 -1.67
N GLY A 48 4.26 4.20 -2.96
CA GLY A 48 5.27 3.44 -3.69
C GLY A 48 4.88 1.99 -4.00
N PHE A 49 3.60 1.63 -3.88
CA PHE A 49 3.14 0.30 -4.29
C PHE A 49 3.16 0.17 -5.81
N GLU A 50 3.58 -1.01 -6.28
CA GLU A 50 3.29 -1.49 -7.63
C GLU A 50 1.80 -1.81 -7.75
N ILE A 51 1.23 -1.57 -8.94
CA ILE A 51 -0.21 -1.67 -9.18
C ILE A 51 -0.47 -2.54 -10.39
N GLU A 52 -1.32 -3.54 -10.21
CA GLU A 52 -1.83 -4.42 -11.25
C GLU A 52 -3.37 -4.31 -11.26
N SER A 53 -3.96 -3.96 -12.40
CA SER A 53 -5.43 -4.05 -12.56
C SER A 53 -5.83 -5.52 -12.68
N LEU A 54 -6.82 -5.92 -11.90
CA LEU A 54 -7.46 -7.23 -11.96
C LEU A 54 -8.73 -7.21 -12.83
N GLY A 55 -9.02 -6.07 -13.45
CA GLY A 55 -10.28 -5.84 -14.17
C GLY A 55 -11.50 -5.78 -13.24
N GLU A 56 -12.68 -5.94 -13.84
CA GLU A 56 -13.93 -6.04 -13.10
C GLU A 56 -14.11 -7.45 -12.52
N LEU A 57 -13.75 -7.62 -11.25
CA LEU A 57 -14.10 -8.83 -10.50
C LEU A 57 -15.57 -8.83 -10.05
N TYR A 58 -16.19 -7.65 -10.02
CA TYR A 58 -17.61 -7.43 -9.75
C TYR A 58 -18.16 -6.38 -10.72
N PRO A 59 -19.46 -6.43 -11.10
CA PRO A 59 -20.02 -5.51 -12.08
C PRO A 59 -19.78 -4.04 -11.75
N GLY A 60 -19.10 -3.32 -12.64
CA GLY A 60 -18.87 -1.88 -12.53
C GLY A 60 -17.82 -1.46 -11.51
N VAL A 61 -17.08 -2.40 -10.91
CA VAL A 61 -15.98 -2.09 -9.98
C VAL A 61 -14.71 -2.81 -10.39
N GLU A 62 -13.81 -2.05 -10.99
CA GLU A 62 -12.43 -2.48 -11.22
C GLU A 62 -11.70 -2.64 -9.88
N ARG A 63 -10.98 -3.76 -9.74
CA ARG A 63 -10.13 -4.03 -8.57
C ARG A 63 -8.66 -3.99 -8.99
N PHE A 64 -7.82 -3.57 -8.07
CA PHE A 64 -6.38 -3.51 -8.25
C PHE A 64 -5.70 -4.33 -7.17
N ARG A 65 -4.76 -5.19 -7.58
CA ARG A 65 -3.76 -5.76 -6.68
C ARG A 65 -2.65 -4.73 -6.52
N VAL A 66 -2.23 -4.50 -5.29
CA VAL A 66 -1.14 -3.58 -4.98
C VAL A 66 -0.12 -4.28 -4.10
N VAL A 67 1.16 -4.16 -4.47
CA VAL A 67 2.27 -4.79 -3.75
C VAL A 67 3.34 -3.75 -3.43
N LEU A 68 3.80 -3.73 -2.19
CA LEU A 68 4.97 -2.98 -1.77
C LEU A 68 6.03 -3.99 -1.33
N GLU A 69 7.06 -4.14 -2.15
CA GLU A 69 8.21 -4.99 -1.83
C GLU A 69 9.00 -4.41 -0.66
N PRO A 70 9.63 -5.25 0.17
CA PRO A 70 10.55 -4.79 1.19
C PRO A 70 11.73 -4.06 0.54
N SER A 71 12.21 -3.01 1.19
CA SER A 71 13.39 -2.28 0.73
C SER A 71 14.58 -3.25 0.68
N THR A 72 15.12 -3.52 -0.51
CA THR A 72 16.38 -4.26 -0.66
C THR A 72 17.55 -3.34 -0.32
N GLU A 73 17.66 -2.92 0.93
CA GLU A 73 18.90 -2.33 1.43
C GLU A 73 19.74 -3.46 2.04
N SER A 74 20.55 -4.09 1.18
CA SER A 74 21.86 -4.57 1.64
C SER A 74 22.67 -3.34 1.99
N ASP A 75 22.93 -3.15 3.29
CA ASP A 75 23.89 -2.18 3.81
C ASP A 75 25.30 -2.55 3.31
N THR A 76 25.59 -2.22 2.05
CA THR A 76 26.95 -2.28 1.52
C THR A 76 27.58 -0.92 1.75
N ALA A 77 28.42 -0.88 2.78
CA ALA A 77 29.43 0.13 3.05
C ALA A 77 28.94 1.54 3.42
N ARG A 78 28.89 1.82 4.74
CA ARG A 78 29.51 3.04 5.27
C ARG A 78 30.93 2.73 5.70
N THR A 79 31.87 3.25 4.90
CA THR A 79 33.30 3.43 5.18
C THR A 79 33.53 4.25 6.44
#